data_AF-A0A7X8K2L1-F1
#
_entry.id   AF-A0A7X8K2L1-F1
#
_cell.length_a   1.000
_cell.length_b   1.000
_cell.length_c   1.000
_cell.angle_alpha   90.00
_cell.angle_beta   90.00
_cell.angle_gamma   90.00
#
_symmetry.space_group_name_H-M   'P 1'
#
loop_
_entity.id
_entity.type
_entity.pdbx_description
1 polymer ?
#
loop_
_entity_poly.entity_id
_entity_poly.type
_entity_poly.pdbx_seq_one_letter_code
_entity_poly.pdbx_strand_id
1 'polypeptide(L)'
;MGGLAGWVGHDLRKAKNQVRVNTYLTVGVTALWLAFCLGARTLMTKAFLSAPSSLLEQVTETGTMTELTALVEKIDFWLIVAAITLPLGLILLARYLQKMDEDFLQIPQLLAMFMAGLWMVMGYYVAGGILYGSFIVSIFSIPANIVQFLGGLVIAYLILRPLKRTGILERL
;
A
#
# COMPACT_ATOMS: atom_id res chain seq x y z
N MET A 1 10.77 5.69 6.20
CA MET A 1 10.32 4.43 5.55
C MET A 1 11.47 3.47 5.25
N GLY A 2 12.64 3.95 4.76
CA GLY A 2 13.80 3.08 4.49
C GLY A 2 14.33 2.29 5.69
N GLY A 3 14.29 2.84 6.90
CA GLY A 3 14.73 2.13 8.13
C GLY A 3 13.87 0.90 8.48
N LEU A 4 12.54 0.99 8.34
CA LEU A 4 11.63 -0.14 8.56
C LEU A 4 11.86 -1.25 7.53
N ALA A 5 12.01 -0.88 6.26
CA ALA A 5 12.31 -1.85 5.20
C ALA A 5 13.69 -2.50 5.39
N GLY A 6 14.71 -1.73 5.79
CA GLY A 6 16.06 -2.24 6.05
C GLY A 6 16.10 -3.19 7.24
N TRP A 7 15.41 -2.84 8.33
CA TRP A 7 15.29 -3.69 9.53
C TRP A 7 14.62 -5.03 9.22
N VAL A 8 13.44 -4.98 8.58
CA VAL A 8 12.69 -6.17 8.18
C VAL A 8 13.51 -7.03 7.21
N GLY A 9 14.18 -6.42 6.23
CA GLY A 9 14.99 -7.13 5.24
C GLY A 9 16.23 -7.82 5.84
N HIS A 10 16.95 -7.17 6.76
CA HIS A 10 18.17 -7.70 7.36
C HIS A 10 17.90 -8.73 8.47
N ASP A 11 16.99 -8.43 9.39
CA ASP A 11 16.77 -9.27 10.58
C ASP A 11 15.97 -10.53 10.27
N LEU A 12 15.03 -10.48 9.30
CA LEU A 12 14.36 -11.67 8.81
C LEU A 12 15.31 -12.61 8.05
N ARG A 13 16.41 -12.09 7.49
CA ARG A 13 17.41 -12.92 6.81
C ARG A 13 18.21 -13.79 7.78
N LYS A 14 18.37 -13.35 9.04
CA LYS A 14 19.13 -14.07 10.08
C LYS A 14 18.26 -14.90 11.02
N ALA A 15 16.94 -14.94 10.82
CA ALA A 15 16.04 -15.66 11.70
C ALA A 15 16.23 -17.19 11.61
N LYS A 16 16.45 -17.83 12.78
CA LYS A 16 16.65 -19.30 12.93
C LYS A 16 15.52 -20.15 12.31
N ASN A 17 14.33 -19.58 12.13
CA ASN A 17 13.16 -20.24 11.54
C ASN A 17 12.46 -19.33 10.51
N GLN A 18 13.26 -18.79 9.59
CA GLN A 18 12.88 -17.75 8.63
C GLN A 18 11.56 -18.01 7.90
N VAL A 19 11.30 -19.24 7.46
CA VAL A 19 10.07 -19.59 6.73
C VAL A 19 8.82 -19.36 7.58
N ARG A 20 8.81 -19.81 8.85
CA ARG A 20 7.66 -19.61 9.75
C ARG A 20 7.46 -18.14 10.09
N VAL A 21 8.55 -17.41 10.37
CA VAL A 21 8.48 -15.98 10.71
C VAL A 21 7.94 -15.17 9.53
N ASN A 22 8.43 -15.42 8.32
CA ASN A 22 7.94 -14.76 7.10
C ASN A 22 6.45 -15.05 6.87
N THR A 23 5.99 -16.29 7.08
CA THR A 23 4.57 -16.63 6.95
C THR A 23 3.70 -15.86 7.93
N TYR A 24 4.05 -15.85 9.23
CA TYR A 24 3.27 -15.12 10.23
C TYR A 24 3.22 -13.62 9.96
N LEU A 25 4.36 -13.02 9.56
CA LEU A 25 4.38 -11.60 9.18
C LEU A 25 3.55 -11.32 7.95
N THR A 26 3.63 -12.16 6.91
CA THR A 26 2.84 -11.98 5.68
C THR A 26 1.34 -12.02 5.98
N VAL A 27 0.90 -13.00 6.79
CA VAL A 27 -0.50 -13.14 7.21
C VAL A 27 -0.93 -11.94 8.05
N GLY A 28 -0.15 -11.55 9.06
CA GLY A 28 -0.47 -10.41 9.93
C GLY A 28 -0.56 -9.09 9.17
N VAL A 29 0.40 -8.83 8.27
CA VAL A 29 0.43 -7.62 7.44
C VAL A 29 -0.74 -7.60 6.46
N THR A 30 -1.07 -8.73 5.84
CA THR A 30 -2.22 -8.84 4.95
C THR A 30 -3.54 -8.62 5.69
N ALA A 31 -3.69 -9.20 6.89
CA ALA A 31 -4.87 -9.01 7.72
C ALA A 31 -5.04 -7.55 8.14
N LEU A 32 -3.94 -6.89 8.55
CA LEU A 32 -3.95 -5.46 8.89
C LEU A 32 -4.36 -4.61 7.69
N TRP A 33 -3.85 -4.90 6.49
CA TRP A 33 -4.21 -4.18 5.27
C TRP A 33 -5.68 -4.34 4.89
N LEU A 34 -6.21 -5.57 4.97
CA LEU A 34 -7.62 -5.84 4.72
C LEU A 34 -8.51 -5.10 5.71
N ALA A 35 -8.18 -5.15 7.00
CA ALA A 35 -8.90 -4.44 8.04
C ALA A 35 -8.90 -2.92 7.79
N PHE A 36 -7.77 -2.36 7.36
CA PHE A 36 -7.67 -0.95 7.00
C PHE A 36 -8.56 -0.57 5.80
N CYS A 37 -8.49 -1.33 4.69
CA CYS A 37 -9.30 -1.04 3.51
C CYS A 37 -10.81 -1.16 3.79
N LEU A 38 -11.22 -2.21 4.51
CA LEU A 38 -12.62 -2.40 4.90
C LEU A 38 -13.06 -1.35 5.93
N GLY A 39 -12.19 -0.96 6.86
CA GLY A 39 -12.43 0.13 7.80
C GLY A 39 -12.67 1.45 7.09
N ALA A 40 -11.77 1.84 6.18
CA ALA A 40 -11.92 3.04 5.35
C ALA A 40 -13.23 2.99 4.53
N ARG A 41 -13.53 1.86 3.91
CA ARG A 41 -14.77 1.65 3.15
C ARG A 41 -16.03 1.88 4.00
N THR A 42 -16.09 1.25 5.16
CA THR A 42 -17.26 1.35 6.05
C THR A 42 -17.41 2.76 6.62
N LEU A 43 -16.31 3.44 6.96
CA LEU A 43 -16.33 4.83 7.41
C LEU A 43 -16.85 5.77 6.33
N MET A 44 -16.34 5.65 5.10
CA MET A 44 -16.78 6.45 3.95
C MET A 44 -18.26 6.24 3.65
N THR A 45 -18.70 4.99 3.58
CA THR A 45 -20.10 4.65 3.25
C THR A 45 -21.04 5.18 4.33
N LYS A 46 -20.70 5.03 5.62
CA LYS A 46 -21.49 5.59 6.71
C LYS A 46 -21.60 7.10 6.62
N ALA A 47 -20.49 7.79 6.37
CA ALA A 47 -20.47 9.24 6.24
C ALA A 47 -21.32 9.73 5.06
N PHE A 48 -21.25 9.03 3.91
CA PHE A 48 -22.08 9.32 2.74
C PHE A 48 -23.57 9.13 2.99
N LEU A 49 -23.96 8.08 3.71
CA LEU A 49 -25.36 7.82 4.05
C LEU A 49 -25.90 8.78 5.12
N SER A 50 -25.08 9.22 6.07
CA SER A 50 -25.53 10.07 7.17
C SER A 50 -25.58 11.56 6.84
N ALA A 51 -24.60 12.07 6.07
CA ALA A 51 -24.45 13.51 5.85
C ALA A 51 -23.86 13.85 4.45
N PRO A 52 -24.54 13.47 3.35
CA PRO A 52 -24.02 13.61 2.00
C PRO A 52 -23.75 15.08 1.60
N SER A 53 -24.57 16.03 2.07
CA SER A 53 -24.39 17.46 1.78
C SER A 53 -23.10 18.05 2.35
N SER A 54 -22.73 17.68 3.58
CA SER A 54 -21.48 18.14 4.20
C SER A 54 -20.23 17.55 3.54
N LEU A 55 -20.33 16.35 2.99
CA LEU A 55 -19.23 15.72 2.26
C LEU A 55 -19.06 16.31 0.88
N LEU A 56 -20.17 16.65 0.21
CA LEU A 56 -20.15 17.34 -1.06
C LEU A 56 -19.33 18.64 -0.97
N GLU A 57 -19.62 19.46 0.04
CA GLU A 57 -18.94 20.74 0.26
C GLU A 57 -17.44 20.57 0.55
N GLN A 58 -17.06 19.50 1.26
CA GLN A 58 -15.67 19.26 1.64
C GLN A 58 -14.82 18.64 0.53
N VAL A 59 -15.44 17.93 -0.42
CA VAL A 59 -14.72 17.05 -1.38
C VAL A 59 -14.84 17.52 -2.82
N THR A 60 -15.92 18.20 -3.20
CA THR A 60 -16.14 18.65 -4.59
C THR A 60 -16.22 20.17 -4.69
N GLU A 61 -15.44 20.74 -5.60
CA GLU A 61 -15.46 22.18 -5.90
C GLU A 61 -16.75 22.61 -6.63
N THR A 62 -17.38 21.70 -7.39
CA THR A 62 -18.52 21.96 -8.30
C THR A 62 -19.89 21.53 -7.78
N GLY A 63 -19.96 20.91 -6.59
CA GLY A 63 -21.18 20.85 -5.77
C GLY A 63 -22.38 20.08 -6.34
N THR A 64 -22.20 19.02 -7.14
CA THR A 64 -23.33 18.19 -7.60
C THR A 64 -23.39 16.81 -6.92
N MET A 65 -24.58 16.37 -6.53
CA MET A 65 -24.79 15.06 -5.90
C MET A 65 -24.40 13.88 -6.81
N THR A 66 -24.49 14.08 -8.13
CA THR A 66 -24.07 13.10 -9.13
C THR A 66 -22.56 12.92 -9.12
N GLU A 67 -21.78 14.01 -9.05
CA GLU A 67 -20.31 13.94 -8.97
C GLU A 67 -19.83 13.30 -7.67
N LEU A 68 -20.46 13.63 -6.54
CA LEU A 68 -20.12 13.00 -5.26
C LEU A 68 -20.38 11.49 -5.30
N THR A 69 -21.54 11.08 -5.83
CA THR A 69 -21.89 9.67 -5.95
C THR A 69 -20.87 8.93 -6.81
N ALA A 70 -20.53 9.48 -7.98
CA ALA A 70 -19.54 8.90 -8.88
C ALA A 70 -18.14 8.82 -8.23
N LEU A 71 -17.76 9.83 -7.44
CA LEU A 71 -16.49 9.84 -6.73
C LEU A 71 -16.46 8.77 -5.63
N VAL A 72 -17.51 8.68 -4.82
CA VAL A 72 -17.64 7.66 -3.75
C VAL A 72 -17.60 6.26 -4.34
N GLU A 73 -18.34 6.01 -5.43
CA GLU A 73 -18.31 4.73 -6.15
C GLU A 73 -16.91 4.39 -6.68
N LYS A 74 -16.22 5.38 -7.26
CA LYS A 74 -14.85 5.22 -7.73
C LYS A 74 -13.91 4.85 -6.58
N ILE A 75 -13.98 5.55 -5.44
CA ILE A 75 -13.14 5.24 -4.27
C ILE A 75 -13.48 3.85 -3.71
N ASP A 76 -14.76 3.48 -3.61
CA ASP A 76 -15.20 2.15 -3.15
C ASP A 76 -14.59 1.04 -4.00
N PHE A 77 -14.68 1.18 -5.33
CA PHE A 77 -14.06 0.26 -6.27
C PHE A 77 -12.55 0.13 -6.04
N TRP A 78 -11.82 1.26 -5.95
CA TRP A 78 -10.38 1.23 -5.73
C TRP A 78 -9.97 0.62 -4.39
N LEU A 79 -10.74 0.84 -3.32
CA LEU A 79 -10.47 0.23 -2.02
C LEU A 79 -10.61 -1.29 -2.07
N ILE A 80 -11.64 -1.81 -2.77
CA ILE A 80 -11.82 -3.26 -2.94
C ILE A 80 -10.71 -3.84 -3.82
N VAL A 81 -10.43 -3.19 -4.95
CA VAL A 81 -9.35 -3.61 -5.86
C VAL A 81 -8.03 -3.66 -5.11
N ALA A 82 -7.71 -2.65 -4.30
CA ALA A 82 -6.48 -2.61 -3.52
C ALA A 82 -6.43 -3.65 -2.40
N ALA A 83 -7.56 -3.90 -1.73
CA ALA A 83 -7.67 -4.91 -0.67
C ALA A 83 -7.31 -6.32 -1.20
N ILE A 84 -7.70 -6.62 -2.43
CA ILE A 84 -7.49 -7.95 -3.04
C ILE A 84 -6.18 -8.01 -3.83
N THR A 85 -5.92 -7.01 -4.67
CA THR A 85 -4.83 -7.01 -5.64
C THR A 85 -3.46 -6.89 -4.98
N LEU A 86 -3.33 -6.12 -3.90
CA LEU A 86 -2.04 -5.94 -3.25
C LEU A 86 -1.52 -7.24 -2.58
N PRO A 87 -2.33 -7.96 -1.77
CA PRO A 87 -1.92 -9.26 -1.23
C PRO A 87 -1.69 -10.31 -2.31
N LEU A 88 -2.59 -10.42 -3.31
CA LEU A 88 -2.42 -11.38 -4.40
C LEU A 88 -1.19 -11.05 -5.26
N GLY A 89 -0.99 -9.78 -5.57
CA GLY A 89 0.16 -9.28 -6.32
C GLY A 89 1.47 -9.61 -5.63
N LEU A 90 1.55 -9.49 -4.29
CA LEU A 90 2.71 -9.91 -3.51
C LEU A 90 3.02 -11.40 -3.69
N ILE A 91 2.00 -12.26 -3.57
CA ILE A 91 2.17 -13.72 -3.71
C ILE A 91 2.61 -14.09 -5.13
N LEU A 92 1.99 -13.48 -6.14
CA LEU A 92 2.34 -13.70 -7.55
C LEU A 92 3.75 -13.21 -7.86
N LEU A 93 4.12 -12.01 -7.40
CA LEU A 93 5.46 -11.45 -7.60
C LEU A 93 6.52 -12.30 -6.89
N ALA A 94 6.25 -12.75 -5.66
CA ALA A 94 7.14 -13.65 -4.93
C ALA A 94 7.39 -14.94 -5.73
N ARG A 95 6.34 -15.56 -6.27
CA ARG A 95 6.47 -16.78 -7.09
C ARG A 95 7.14 -16.53 -8.44
N TYR A 96 6.89 -15.40 -9.08
CA TYR A 96 7.50 -15.05 -10.36
C TYR A 96 9.00 -14.81 -10.22
N LEU A 97 9.41 -14.07 -9.18
CA LEU A 97 10.82 -13.77 -8.90
C LEU A 97 11.61 -15.02 -8.53
N GLN A 98 11.02 -15.94 -7.75
CA GLN A 98 11.61 -17.25 -7.46
C GLN A 98 11.93 -18.08 -8.72
N LYS A 99 11.25 -17.83 -9.85
CA LYS A 99 11.51 -18.56 -11.11
C LYS A 99 12.58 -17.92 -11.98
N MET A 100 12.92 -16.65 -11.77
CA MET A 100 13.83 -15.92 -12.65
C MET A 100 15.26 -15.82 -12.10
N ASP A 101 15.43 -15.57 -10.80
CA ASP A 101 16.75 -15.31 -10.23
C ASP A 101 16.70 -15.40 -8.68
N GLU A 102 17.44 -16.35 -8.08
CA GLU A 102 17.41 -16.57 -6.61
C GLU A 102 18.00 -15.39 -5.82
N ASP A 103 18.86 -14.58 -6.44
CA ASP A 103 19.61 -13.51 -5.78
C ASP A 103 19.04 -12.10 -5.97
N PHE A 104 18.09 -11.90 -6.91
CA PHE A 104 17.67 -10.54 -7.25
C PHE A 104 16.70 -9.93 -6.22
N LEU A 105 15.72 -10.69 -5.73
CA LEU A 105 14.72 -10.23 -4.76
C LEU A 105 14.25 -11.40 -3.88
N GLN A 106 14.84 -11.52 -2.69
CA GLN A 106 14.45 -12.50 -1.70
C GLN A 106 13.12 -12.11 -1.04
N ILE A 107 12.34 -13.10 -0.60
CA ILE A 107 11.03 -12.90 0.08
C ILE A 107 11.08 -11.82 1.20
N PRO A 108 12.10 -11.76 2.07
CA PRO A 108 12.17 -10.73 3.11
C PRO A 108 12.24 -9.31 2.56
N GLN A 109 12.90 -9.10 1.41
CA GLN A 109 13.02 -7.78 0.77
C GLN A 109 11.69 -7.36 0.18
N LEU A 110 10.94 -8.29 -0.43
CA LEU A 110 9.61 -8.01 -0.94
C LEU A 110 8.63 -7.68 0.20
N LEU A 111 8.68 -8.42 1.31
CA LEU A 111 7.89 -8.11 2.50
C LEU A 111 8.24 -6.74 3.07
N ALA A 112 9.53 -6.40 3.16
CA ALA A 112 10.00 -5.09 3.58
C ALA A 112 9.48 -3.96 2.68
N MET A 113 9.53 -4.13 1.36
CA MET A 113 9.00 -3.17 0.39
C MET A 113 7.49 -2.99 0.55
N PHE A 114 6.77 -4.09 0.77
CA PHE A 114 5.32 -4.05 0.97
C PHE A 114 4.95 -3.34 2.27
N MET A 115 5.60 -3.68 3.38
CA MET A 115 5.38 -3.01 4.67
C MET A 115 5.67 -1.51 4.59
N ALA A 116 6.71 -1.11 3.86
CA ALA A 116 7.00 0.31 3.61
C ALA A 116 5.90 0.98 2.79
N GLY A 117 5.38 0.32 1.76
CA GLY A 117 4.24 0.81 0.97
C GLY A 117 2.98 0.97 1.80
N LEU A 118 2.65 -0.01 2.64
CA LEU A 118 1.49 0.07 3.54
C LEU A 118 1.63 1.21 4.54
N TRP A 119 2.81 1.35 5.15
CA TRP A 119 3.10 2.47 6.04
C TRP A 119 2.94 3.80 5.33
N MET A 120 3.35 3.90 4.06
CA MET A 120 3.16 5.10 3.26
C MET A 120 1.69 5.45 3.10
N VAL A 121 0.87 4.50 2.64
CA VAL A 121 -0.56 4.76 2.38
C VAL A 121 -1.30 5.09 3.69
N MET A 122 -1.05 4.34 4.76
CA MET A 122 -1.65 4.61 6.07
C MET A 122 -1.16 5.95 6.64
N GLY A 123 0.14 6.26 6.49
CA GLY A 123 0.72 7.51 6.94
C GLY A 123 0.11 8.72 6.25
N TYR A 124 -0.08 8.66 4.93
CA TYR A 124 -0.77 9.73 4.19
C TYR A 124 -2.25 9.84 4.58
N TYR A 125 -2.93 8.73 4.85
CA TYR A 125 -4.30 8.78 5.37
C TYR A 125 -4.37 9.49 6.73
N VAL A 126 -3.48 9.16 7.66
CA VAL A 126 -3.44 9.80 8.99
C VAL A 126 -3.03 11.27 8.88
N ALA A 127 -1.99 11.57 8.09
CA ALA A 127 -1.54 12.94 7.87
C ALA A 127 -2.62 13.80 7.22
N GLY A 128 -3.31 13.28 6.20
CA GLY A 128 -4.48 13.93 5.62
C GLY A 128 -5.56 14.18 6.65
N GLY A 129 -5.83 13.20 7.53
CA GLY A 129 -6.89 13.32 8.54
C GLY A 129 -6.62 14.47 9.51
N ILE A 130 -5.34 14.67 9.85
CA ILE A 130 -4.89 15.79 10.67
C ILE A 130 -4.95 17.10 9.90
N LEU A 131 -4.46 17.13 8.65
CA LEU A 131 -4.36 18.35 7.84
C LEU A 131 -5.71 18.89 7.40
N TYR A 132 -6.61 18.02 6.93
CA TYR A 132 -7.95 18.40 6.47
C TYR A 132 -8.96 18.44 7.63
N GLY A 133 -8.58 18.06 8.85
CA GLY A 133 -9.48 17.94 10.00
C GLY A 133 -10.58 16.88 9.84
N SER A 134 -10.54 16.11 8.74
CA SER A 134 -11.53 15.10 8.38
C SER A 134 -10.83 13.85 7.86
N PHE A 135 -10.89 12.78 8.67
CA PHE A 135 -10.41 11.47 8.25
C PHE A 135 -11.20 10.92 7.06
N ILE A 136 -12.45 11.36 6.85
CA ILE A 136 -13.28 10.92 5.72
C ILE A 136 -12.75 11.50 4.41
N VAL A 137 -12.43 12.80 4.37
CA VAL A 137 -11.82 13.46 3.19
C VAL A 137 -10.49 12.79 2.82
N SER A 138 -9.76 12.29 3.82
CA SER A 138 -8.46 11.66 3.61
C SER A 138 -8.53 10.30 2.93
N ILE A 139 -9.69 9.62 2.99
CA ILE A 139 -9.93 8.35 2.29
C ILE A 139 -9.78 8.52 0.78
N PHE A 140 -10.17 9.69 0.24
CA PHE A 140 -10.10 9.98 -1.20
C PHE A 140 -8.65 10.02 -1.73
N SER A 141 -7.66 10.19 -0.85
CA SER A 141 -6.23 10.14 -1.21
C SER A 141 -5.67 8.71 -1.34
N ILE A 142 -6.33 7.71 -0.74
CA ILE A 142 -5.84 6.33 -0.64
C ILE A 142 -5.54 5.73 -2.03
N PRO A 143 -6.43 5.81 -3.03
CA PRO A 143 -6.15 5.25 -4.36
C PRO A 143 -4.93 5.87 -5.04
N ALA A 144 -4.76 7.19 -4.93
CA ALA A 144 -3.60 7.88 -5.50
C ALA A 144 -2.29 7.41 -4.85
N ASN A 145 -2.28 7.26 -3.52
CA ASN A 145 -1.11 6.75 -2.79
C ASN A 145 -0.77 5.29 -3.16
N ILE A 146 -1.78 4.46 -3.44
CA ILE A 146 -1.57 3.08 -3.90
C ILE A 146 -0.96 3.07 -5.31
N VAL A 147 -1.48 3.90 -6.22
CA VAL A 147 -0.90 4.05 -7.56
C VAL A 147 0.55 4.54 -7.48
N GLN A 148 0.84 5.50 -6.59
CA GLN A 148 2.20 5.99 -6.34
C GLN A 148 3.12 4.88 -5.81
N PHE A 149 2.64 4.05 -4.88
CA PHE A 149 3.41 2.91 -4.39
C PHE A 149 3.74 1.92 -5.52
N LEU A 150 2.74 1.52 -6.31
CA LEU A 150 2.93 0.59 -7.43
C LEU A 150 3.85 1.17 -8.51
N GLY A 151 3.68 2.45 -8.86
CA GLY A 151 4.56 3.15 -9.79
C GLY A 151 6.00 3.21 -9.29
N GLY A 152 6.19 3.50 -8.00
CA GLY A 152 7.50 3.48 -7.34
C GLY A 152 8.16 2.10 -7.39
N LEU A 153 7.39 1.01 -7.23
CA LEU A 153 7.89 -0.36 -7.32
C LEU A 153 8.38 -0.70 -8.74
N VAL A 154 7.63 -0.31 -9.76
CA VAL A 154 8.02 -0.49 -11.17
C VAL A 154 9.29 0.29 -11.49
N ILE A 155 9.35 1.57 -11.10
CA ILE A 155 10.53 2.41 -11.30
C ILE A 155 11.75 1.83 -10.56
N ALA A 156 11.57 1.40 -9.32
CA ALA A 156 12.64 0.76 -8.55
C ALA A 156 13.19 -0.48 -9.27
N TYR A 157 12.33 -1.36 -9.79
CA TYR A 157 12.76 -2.52 -10.55
C TYR A 157 13.57 -2.15 -11.80
N LEU A 158 13.10 -1.15 -12.57
CA LEU A 158 13.77 -0.70 -13.78
C LEU A 158 15.15 -0.08 -13.51
N ILE A 159 15.35 0.55 -12.35
CA ILE A 159 16.64 1.16 -11.97
C ILE A 159 17.57 0.14 -11.31
N LEU A 160 17.06 -0.68 -10.37
CA LEU A 160 17.87 -1.66 -9.63
C LEU A 160 18.46 -2.73 -10.54
N ARG A 161 17.73 -3.14 -11.59
CA ARG A 161 18.19 -4.19 -12.51
C ARG A 161 19.49 -3.83 -13.25
N PRO A 162 19.60 -2.68 -13.93
CA PRO A 162 20.86 -2.24 -14.52
C PRO A 162 21.90 -1.84 -13.46
N LEU A 163 21.49 -1.25 -12.32
CA LEU A 163 22.43 -0.82 -11.29
C LEU A 163 23.16 -1.99 -10.61
N LYS A 164 22.52 -3.15 -10.42
CA LYS A 164 23.23 -4.36 -9.94
C LYS A 164 24.30 -4.84 -10.92
N ARG A 165 24.14 -4.58 -12.22
CA ARG A 165 25.13 -4.98 -13.24
C ARG A 165 26.38 -4.10 -13.27
N THR A 166 26.36 -2.92 -12.64
CA THR A 166 27.50 -2.00 -12.64
C THR A 166 28.44 -2.20 -11.44
N GLY A 167 28.12 -3.10 -10.50
CA GLY A 167 28.95 -3.41 -9.33
C GLY A 167 29.03 -2.28 -8.27
N ILE A 168 28.31 -1.17 -8.47
CA ILE A 168 28.34 -0.01 -7.55
C ILE A 168 27.73 -0.38 -6.18
N LEU A 169 26.71 -1.23 -6.18
CA LEU A 169 26.01 -1.67 -4.96
C LEU A 169 26.88 -2.52 -4.02
N GLU A 170 27.97 -3.12 -4.51
CA GLU A 170 28.91 -3.91 -3.67
C GLU A 170 29.95 -3.02 -2.96
N ARG A 171 30.02 -1.73 -3.31
CA ARG A 171 30.96 -0.75 -2.76
C ARG A 171 30.34 0.19 -1.73
N LEU A 172 29.06 0.02 -1.42
CA LEU A 172 28.28 0.80 -0.45
C LEU A 172 27.99 -0.06 0.79
#